data_AF-A0A7J4R873-F1
#
_entry.id   AF-A0A7J4R873-F1
#
_cell.length_a   1.000
_cell.length_b   1.000
_cell.length_c   1.000
_cell.angle_alpha   90.00
_cell.angle_beta   90.00
_cell.angle_gamma   90.00
#
_symmetry.space_group_name_H-M   'P 1'
#
loop_
_entity.id
_entity.type
_entity.pdbx_description
1 polymer ?
#
loop_
_entity_poly.entity_id
_entity_poly.type
_entity_poly.pdbx_seq_one_letter_code
_entity_poly.pdbx_strand_id
1 'polypeptide(L)'
;MGGNKVGLCGYGSGAKAKVFEGEVQEDWKDISSRFNLFERLSSRNPIDKTIYESLHRGSRKESVVPPSGEFALIGISAEGDLEGQRRYAWIE
;
A
#
# COMPACT_ATOMS: atom_id res chain seq x y z
N MET A 1 11.58 18.79 -17.03
CA MET A 1 10.22 18.22 -16.97
C MET A 1 9.25 19.20 -16.34
N GLY A 2 9.69 20.14 -15.49
CA GLY A 2 8.87 21.29 -15.16
C GLY A 2 8.34 21.98 -16.43
N GLY A 3 7.10 22.45 -16.36
CA GLY A 3 6.35 23.04 -17.48
C GLY A 3 5.82 22.03 -18.51
N ASN A 4 6.20 20.74 -18.43
CA ASN A 4 5.68 19.74 -19.36
C ASN A 4 4.26 19.33 -18.96
N LYS A 5 3.39 19.19 -19.97
CA LYS A 5 2.09 18.55 -19.81
C LYS A 5 2.20 17.03 -19.81
N VAL A 6 1.46 16.38 -18.94
CA VAL A 6 1.33 14.91 -18.86
C VAL A 6 -0.13 14.51 -18.88
N GLY A 7 -0.44 13.42 -19.58
CA GLY A 7 -1.77 12.81 -19.60
C GLY A 7 -1.88 11.72 -18.53
N LEU A 8 -2.99 11.71 -17.81
CA LEU A 8 -3.31 10.69 -16.80
C LEU A 8 -4.59 9.96 -17.22
N CYS A 9 -4.48 8.63 -17.37
CA CYS A 9 -5.56 7.77 -17.81
C CYS A 9 -5.88 6.75 -16.71
N GLY A 10 -6.99 6.95 -16.00
CA GLY A 10 -7.50 6.00 -15.02
C GLY A 10 -8.55 5.09 -15.64
N TYR A 11 -8.38 3.77 -15.50
CA TYR A 11 -9.35 2.75 -15.92
C TYR A 11 -9.82 1.93 -14.72
N GLY A 12 -11.12 1.64 -14.66
CA GLY A 12 -11.70 0.66 -13.74
C GLY A 12 -12.72 -0.23 -14.47
N SER A 13 -12.56 -1.56 -14.33
CA SER A 13 -13.50 -2.54 -14.88
C SER A 13 -14.92 -2.29 -14.37
N GLY A 14 -15.93 -2.56 -15.21
CA GLY A 14 -17.31 -2.09 -15.01
C GLY A 14 -17.71 -1.24 -16.22
N ALA A 15 -17.55 0.08 -16.17
CA ALA A 15 -17.70 0.90 -17.38
C ALA A 15 -17.09 2.32 -17.30
N LYS A 16 -16.03 2.57 -16.52
CA LYS A 16 -15.52 3.94 -16.37
C LYS A 16 -14.03 4.07 -16.65
N ALA A 17 -13.73 5.02 -17.53
CA ALA A 17 -12.40 5.60 -17.69
C ALA A 17 -12.48 7.11 -17.42
N LYS A 18 -11.37 7.69 -16.94
CA LYS A 18 -11.20 9.13 -16.79
C LYS A 18 -9.84 9.52 -17.36
N VAL A 19 -9.84 10.54 -18.20
CA VAL A 19 -8.64 11.12 -18.78
C VAL A 19 -8.56 12.58 -18.34
N PHE A 20 -7.40 13.00 -17.87
CA PHE A 20 -7.12 14.38 -17.48
C PHE A 20 -5.68 14.74 -17.83
N GLU A 21 -5.42 16.02 -18.04
CA GLU A 21 -4.06 16.55 -18.19
C GLU A 21 -3.61 17.24 -16.90
N GLY A 22 -2.30 17.24 -16.67
CA GLY A 22 -1.66 18.02 -15.61
C GLY A 22 -0.35 18.59 -16.10
N GLU A 23 0.07 19.71 -15.53
CA GLU A 23 1.38 20.31 -15.78
C GLU A 23 2.34 19.97 -14.64
N VAL A 24 3.49 19.39 -14.98
CA VAL A 24 4.52 19.07 -14.01
C VAL A 24 5.14 20.37 -13.50
N GLN A 25 5.07 20.60 -12.20
CA GLN A 25 5.64 21.79 -11.57
C GLN A 25 7.18 21.72 -11.54
N GLU A 26 7.86 22.87 -11.55
CA GLU A 26 9.33 22.93 -11.57
C GLU A 26 9.97 22.15 -10.42
N ASP A 27 9.44 22.28 -9.20
CA ASP A 27 9.98 21.67 -7.98
C ASP A 27 9.56 20.20 -7.77
N TRP A 28 9.03 19.51 -8.80
CA TRP A 28 8.51 18.14 -8.66
C TRP A 28 9.57 17.16 -8.13
N LYS A 29 10.85 17.35 -8.51
CA LYS A 29 11.95 16.49 -8.08
C LYS A 29 12.16 16.57 -6.58
N ASP A 30 12.11 17.77 -6.01
CA ASP A 30 12.35 18.01 -4.59
C ASP A 30 11.24 17.45 -3.70
N ILE A 31 10.02 17.36 -4.23
CA ILE A 31 8.91 16.69 -3.54
C ILE A 31 9.03 15.17 -3.68
N SER A 32 9.26 14.68 -4.90
CA SER A 32 9.29 13.24 -5.17
C SER A 32 10.48 12.52 -4.53
N SER A 33 11.61 13.21 -4.33
CA SER A 33 12.79 12.66 -3.65
C SER A 33 12.50 12.29 -2.20
N ARG A 34 11.60 13.03 -1.52
CA ARG A 34 11.21 12.79 -0.11
C ARG A 34 10.43 11.49 0.08
N PHE A 35 9.97 10.85 -0.99
CA PHE A 35 9.23 9.60 -0.90
C PHE A 35 10.13 8.38 -0.64
N ASN A 36 11.45 8.51 -0.88
CA ASN A 36 12.44 7.44 -0.78
C ASN A 36 11.98 6.13 -1.46
N LEU A 37 11.34 6.25 -2.64
CA LEU A 37 10.58 5.16 -3.26
C LEU A 37 11.45 3.91 -3.51
N PHE A 38 12.63 4.10 -4.10
CA PHE A 38 13.50 2.97 -4.46
C PHE A 38 14.11 2.29 -3.23
N GLU A 39 14.51 3.06 -2.22
CA GLU A 39 14.97 2.52 -0.94
C GLU A 39 13.88 1.67 -0.29
N ARG A 40 12.66 2.20 -0.17
CA ARG A 40 11.50 1.47 0.37
C ARG A 40 11.20 0.20 -0.42
N LEU A 41 11.23 0.25 -1.75
CA LEU A 41 11.02 -0.94 -2.59
C LEU A 41 12.11 -1.99 -2.41
N SER A 42 13.36 -1.57 -2.20
CA SER A 42 14.51 -2.45 -1.98
C SER A 42 14.51 -3.11 -0.60
N SER A 43 13.94 -2.44 0.41
CA SER A 43 13.83 -2.96 1.78
C SER A 43 12.72 -4.01 1.97
N ARG A 44 11.94 -4.31 0.93
CA ARG A 44 10.85 -5.30 1.03
C ARG A 44 11.41 -6.71 1.23
N ASN A 45 10.73 -7.50 2.07
CA ASN A 45 11.08 -8.89 2.29
C ASN A 45 10.53 -9.79 1.17
N PRO A 46 11.39 -10.45 0.36
CA PRO A 46 10.92 -11.46 -0.59
C PRO A 46 10.35 -12.67 0.16
N ILE A 47 9.32 -13.29 -0.40
CA ILE A 47 8.71 -14.52 0.13
C ILE A 47 8.74 -15.61 -0.93
N ASP A 48 8.87 -16.86 -0.50
CA ASP A 48 8.78 -18.00 -1.39
C ASP A 48 7.32 -18.36 -1.72
N LYS A 49 7.16 -19.31 -2.65
CA LYS A 49 5.85 -19.81 -3.09
C LYS A 49 5.02 -20.38 -1.93
N THR A 50 5.64 -21.13 -1.03
CA THR A 50 4.95 -21.78 0.09
C THR A 50 4.36 -20.75 1.04
N ILE A 51 5.15 -19.74 1.41
CA ILE A 51 4.70 -18.61 2.23
C ILE A 51 3.59 -17.85 1.51
N TYR A 52 3.77 -17.54 0.22
CA TYR A 52 2.75 -16.87 -0.60
C TYR A 52 1.43 -17.64 -0.61
N GLU A 53 1.44 -18.95 -0.87
CA GLU A 53 0.21 -19.76 -0.90
C GLU A 53 -0.47 -19.80 0.46
N SER A 54 0.30 -19.86 1.56
CA SER A 54 -0.25 -19.85 2.92
C SER A 54 -0.96 -18.53 3.26
N LEU A 55 -0.40 -17.39 2.81
CA LEU A 55 -1.02 -16.08 2.96
C LEU A 55 -2.28 -15.97 2.09
N HIS A 56 -2.18 -16.36 0.81
CA HIS A 56 -3.28 -16.29 -0.15
C HIS A 56 -4.50 -17.12 0.29
N ARG A 57 -4.26 -18.30 0.85
CA ARG A 57 -5.31 -19.18 1.40
C ARG A 57 -5.76 -18.76 2.81
N GLY A 58 -5.12 -17.77 3.42
CA GLY A 58 -5.41 -17.32 4.78
C GLY A 58 -5.16 -18.38 5.86
N SER A 59 -4.36 -19.41 5.59
CA SER A 59 -4.00 -20.43 6.58
C SER A 59 -2.93 -19.93 7.54
N ARG A 60 -2.07 -19.01 7.09
CA ARG A 60 -1.15 -18.27 7.97
C ARG A 60 -1.87 -17.09 8.61
N LYS A 61 -1.90 -17.04 9.94
CA LYS A 61 -2.57 -15.98 10.72
C LYS A 61 -1.63 -14.89 11.23
N GLU A 62 -0.33 -15.16 11.18
CA GLU A 62 0.72 -14.26 11.66
C GLU A 62 1.47 -13.62 10.49
N SER A 63 1.92 -12.38 10.71
CA SER A 63 2.73 -11.65 9.73
C SER A 63 4.02 -12.41 9.39
N VAL A 64 4.46 -12.30 8.13
CA VAL A 64 5.75 -12.87 7.69
C VAL A 64 6.92 -12.06 8.24
N VAL A 65 6.77 -10.73 8.24
CA VAL A 65 7.68 -9.79 8.87
C VAL A 65 6.92 -9.17 10.05
N PRO A 66 7.46 -9.21 11.28
CA PRO A 66 6.86 -8.50 12.41
C PRO A 66 6.76 -7.00 12.10
N PRO A 67 5.63 -6.35 12.37
CA PRO A 67 5.50 -4.92 12.17
C PRO A 67 6.45 -4.15 13.10
N SER A 68 7.01 -3.05 12.59
CA SER A 68 7.85 -2.11 13.34
C SER A 68 7.87 -0.77 12.62
N GLY A 69 7.76 0.32 13.36
CA GLY A 69 7.57 1.68 12.84
C GLY A 69 6.34 1.84 11.94
N GLU A 70 5.25 1.09 12.18
CA GLU A 70 4.07 1.11 11.31
C GLU A 70 2.74 0.81 12.02
N PHE A 71 1.62 1.19 11.39
CA PHE A 71 0.29 0.78 11.84
C PHE A 71 -0.04 -0.62 11.36
N ALA A 72 -0.27 -1.53 12.30
CA ALA A 72 -0.62 -2.92 12.01
C ALA A 72 -2.04 -3.26 12.48
N LEU A 73 -2.70 -4.19 11.78
CA LEU A 73 -3.95 -4.79 12.24
C LEU A 73 -3.63 -5.75 13.39
N ILE A 74 -4.11 -5.44 14.59
CA ILE A 74 -3.83 -6.23 15.80
C ILE A 74 -5.01 -7.12 16.23
N GLY A 75 -6.18 -6.95 15.63
CA GLY A 75 -7.31 -7.83 15.92
C GLY A 75 -8.58 -7.51 15.15
N ILE A 76 -9.44 -8.50 15.08
CA ILE A 76 -10.81 -8.39 14.59
C ILE A 76 -11.72 -9.00 15.66
N SER A 77 -12.70 -8.25 16.13
CA SER A 77 -13.70 -8.76 17.09
C SER A 77 -14.56 -9.82 16.42
N ALA A 78 -14.69 -10.99 17.06
CA ALA A 78 -15.41 -12.13 16.49
C ALA A 78 -16.87 -12.22 16.93
N GLU A 79 -17.26 -11.60 18.04
CA GLU A 79 -18.59 -11.75 18.64
C GLU A 79 -19.03 -10.48 19.39
N GLY A 80 -20.33 -10.39 19.69
CA GLY A 80 -20.96 -9.29 20.43
C GLY A 80 -21.28 -8.07 19.58
N ASP A 81 -21.63 -6.95 20.23
CA ASP A 81 -22.04 -5.70 19.57
C ASP A 81 -20.94 -5.08 18.68
N LEU A 82 -19.71 -5.58 18.79
CA LEU A 82 -18.55 -5.12 18.03
C LEU A 82 -18.05 -6.16 17.02
N GLU A 83 -18.84 -7.18 16.69
CA GLU A 83 -18.48 -8.17 15.66
C GLU A 83 -17.99 -7.48 14.36
N GLY A 84 -16.84 -7.92 13.85
CA GLY A 84 -16.19 -7.35 12.66
C GLY A 84 -15.38 -6.09 12.90
N GLN A 85 -15.39 -5.50 14.10
CA GLN A 85 -14.56 -4.33 14.42
C GLN A 85 -13.07 -4.66 14.24
N ARG A 86 -12.36 -3.87 13.43
CA ARG A 86 -10.92 -3.98 13.20
C ARG A 86 -10.17 -3.04 14.12
N ARG A 87 -9.20 -3.56 14.88
CA ARG A 87 -8.33 -2.77 15.76
C ARG A 87 -6.94 -2.66 15.17
N TYR A 88 -6.40 -1.45 15.20
CA TYR A 88 -5.07 -1.14 14.71
C TYR A 88 -4.25 -0.46 15.82
N ALA A 89 -2.95 -0.69 15.82
CA ALA A 89 -2.01 0.00 16.71
C ALA A 89 -0.75 0.37 15.93
N TRP A 90 -0.12 1.47 16.37
CA TRP A 90 1.27 1.76 16.01
C TRP A 90 2.15 0.74 16.74
N ILE A 91 3.02 0.06 15.99
CA ILE A 91 4.03 -0.84 16.53
C ILE A 91 5.37 -0.13 16.36
N GLU A 92 6.10 0.06 17.47
CA GLU A 92 7.46 0.60 17.46
C GLU A 92 8.42 -0.31 16.69
#